data_AF-X0LQ70-F1
#
_entry.id   AF-X0LQ70-F1
#
_cell.length_a   1.000
_cell.length_b   1.000
_cell.length_c   1.000
_cell.angle_alpha   90.00
_cell.angle_beta   90.00
_cell.angle_gamma   90.00
#
_symmetry.space_group_name_H-M   'P 1'
#
loop_
_entity.id
_entity.type
_entity.pdbx_description
1 polymer ?
#
loop_
_entity_poly.entity_id
_entity_poly.type
_entity_poly.pdbx_seq_one_letter_code
_entity_poly.pdbx_strand_id
1 'polypeptide(L)'
;MPSPRRVRLLILATIGTFIFILFYTSGFDSHHDAETYTGQEFIKKTQNAMSANEPPAPIVDFATGEKAGQPHADKDGDGDIDADDQKLAAQMQERLKAAEAEAKGKANEKGGLRPDPPKKVVGVGSSAEGQDKDKIVKPVGGVSGDIPAPAAAAEKKPETETRSKEAIAAREELDSILKKSPVIIFSKTYCPFSKRAKSLLIEKYSITPEPYVVELDIHPQGQALQDQLLETTGRRTVPNIMVNGVSLGGADDITEMDQAGKLVGKIVDLGNKRVEVLERTK
;
A
#
# COMPACT_ATOMS: atom_id res chain seq x y z
N MET A 1 14.57 51.85 48.09
CA MET A 1 13.62 51.40 47.04
C MET A 1 14.38 51.21 45.74
N PRO A 2 14.32 50.04 45.08
CA PRO A 2 14.98 49.84 43.79
C PRO A 2 14.39 50.77 42.73
N SER A 3 15.22 51.33 41.87
CA SER A 3 14.76 52.30 40.86
C SER A 3 13.80 51.63 39.86
N PRO A 4 12.80 52.36 39.32
CA PRO A 4 11.78 51.78 38.43
C PRO A 4 12.36 51.07 37.21
N ARG A 5 13.53 51.52 36.73
CA ARG A 5 14.25 50.89 35.62
C ARG A 5 14.87 49.55 36.01
N ARG A 6 15.39 49.42 37.23
CA ARG A 6 15.94 48.15 37.76
C ARG A 6 14.83 47.14 38.01
N VAL A 7 13.66 47.58 38.49
CA VAL A 7 12.49 46.71 38.69
C VAL A 7 11.99 46.15 37.35
N ARG A 8 11.89 46.99 36.32
CA ARG A 8 11.51 46.53 34.97
C ARG A 8 12.51 45.55 34.35
N LEU A 9 13.80 45.78 34.56
CA LEU A 9 14.85 44.91 34.05
C LEU A 9 14.82 43.53 34.74
N LEU A 10 14.56 43.50 36.05
CA LEU A 10 14.37 42.26 36.79
C LEU A 10 13.13 41.48 36.34
N ILE A 11 12.00 42.16 36.09
CA ILE A 11 10.77 41.52 35.58
C ILE A 11 10.97 40.95 34.18
N LEU A 12 11.66 41.67 33.29
CA LEU A 12 11.94 41.16 31.94
C LEU A 12 12.92 39.99 31.97
N ALA A 13 13.92 40.04 32.85
CA ALA A 13 14.84 38.93 33.05
C ALA A 13 14.11 37.68 33.56
N THR A 14 13.24 37.79 34.56
CA THR A 14 12.50 36.62 35.09
C THR A 14 11.56 36.01 34.05
N ILE A 15 10.86 36.83 33.26
CA ILE A 15 10.01 36.36 32.15
C ILE A 15 10.85 35.64 31.08
N GLY A 16 11.99 36.21 30.70
CA GLY A 16 12.90 35.60 29.73
C GLY A 16 13.43 34.24 30.20
N THR A 17 13.84 34.13 31.46
CA THR A 17 14.31 32.86 32.04
C THR A 17 13.17 31.82 32.09
N PHE A 18 11.95 32.24 32.41
CA PHE A 18 10.80 31.33 32.46
C PHE A 18 10.42 30.81 31.06
N ILE A 19 10.45 31.68 30.04
CA ILE A 19 10.23 31.28 28.63
C ILE A 19 11.35 30.35 28.17
N PHE A 20 12.61 30.65 28.51
CA PHE A 20 13.75 29.80 28.17
C PHE A 20 13.65 28.42 28.83
N ILE A 21 13.28 28.35 30.11
CA ILE A 21 13.03 27.09 30.82
C ILE A 21 11.90 26.33 30.13
N LEU A 22 10.75 26.98 29.84
CA LEU A 22 9.65 26.34 29.13
C LEU A 22 10.07 25.80 27.77
N PHE A 23 10.85 26.54 26.99
CA PHE A 23 11.30 26.10 25.67
C PHE A 23 12.32 24.95 25.77
N TYR A 24 13.20 24.98 26.78
CA TYR A 24 14.21 23.94 27.00
C TYR A 24 13.61 22.67 27.60
N THR A 25 12.62 22.78 28.48
CA THR A 25 11.88 21.63 29.03
C THR A 25 10.88 21.06 28.03
N SER A 26 10.31 21.87 27.14
CA SER A 26 9.46 21.39 26.03
C SER A 26 10.27 20.76 24.89
N GLY A 27 11.59 20.98 24.85
CA GLY A 27 12.51 20.32 23.91
C GLY A 27 13.06 18.97 24.39
N PHE A 28 12.70 18.54 25.61
CA PHE A 28 13.13 17.29 26.20
C PHE A 28 11.90 16.51 26.71
N ASP A 29 11.00 16.15 25.80
CA ASP A 29 10.11 15.02 26.02
C ASP A 29 10.49 13.94 25.02
N SER A 30 11.34 13.04 25.50
CA SER A 30 11.74 11.82 24.83
C SER A 30 10.57 10.84 24.86
N HIS A 31 9.77 10.82 23.79
CA HIS A 31 9.32 9.53 23.28
C HIS A 31 10.35 9.02 22.28
N HIS A 32 11.40 8.43 22.85
CA HIS A 32 12.01 7.26 22.25
C HIS A 32 10.88 6.25 22.03
N ASP A 33 10.55 5.97 20.77
CA ASP A 33 10.10 4.67 20.24
C ASP A 33 9.81 4.83 18.75
N ALA A 34 10.85 5.16 17.99
CA ALA A 34 10.80 5.12 16.54
C ALA A 34 12.03 4.36 16.04
N GLU A 35 11.75 3.24 15.37
CA GLU A 35 12.62 2.58 14.38
C GLU A 35 13.77 1.70 14.88
N THR A 36 13.47 0.64 15.64
CA THR A 36 14.32 -0.57 15.60
C THR A 36 13.57 -1.90 15.72
N TYR A 37 12.23 -1.92 15.64
CA TYR A 37 11.44 -3.12 15.94
C TYR A 37 10.78 -3.84 14.75
N THR A 38 11.07 -3.45 13.50
CA THR A 38 10.41 -4.06 12.32
C THR A 38 11.13 -5.28 11.76
N GLY A 39 12.46 -5.39 11.94
CA GLY A 39 13.25 -6.52 11.42
C GLY A 39 13.18 -7.76 12.29
N GLN A 40 13.35 -7.61 13.61
CA GLN A 40 13.44 -8.76 14.51
C GLN A 40 12.08 -9.40 14.80
N GLU A 41 10.99 -8.63 14.90
CA GLU A 41 9.61 -9.16 14.98
C GLU A 41 9.23 -9.94 13.74
N PHE A 42 9.57 -9.42 12.55
CA PHE A 42 9.30 -10.12 11.30
C PHE A 42 10.06 -11.45 11.25
N ILE A 43 11.34 -11.48 11.63
CA ILE A 43 12.15 -12.70 11.69
C ILE A 43 11.58 -13.67 12.75
N LYS A 44 11.24 -13.20 13.96
CA LYS A 44 10.64 -14.06 15.00
C LYS A 44 9.29 -14.63 14.56
N LYS A 45 8.47 -13.82 13.90
CA LYS A 45 7.13 -14.21 13.43
C LYS A 45 7.20 -15.15 12.23
N THR A 46 8.15 -14.96 11.31
CA THR A 46 8.41 -15.94 10.23
C THR A 46 9.02 -17.22 10.78
N GLN A 47 9.93 -17.14 11.74
CA GLN A 47 10.55 -18.32 12.35
C GLN A 47 9.54 -19.12 13.17
N ASN A 48 8.66 -18.47 13.94
CA ASN A 48 7.56 -19.13 14.63
C ASN A 48 6.52 -19.69 13.65
N ALA A 49 6.21 -19.00 12.54
CA ALA A 49 5.30 -19.51 11.52
C ALA A 49 5.88 -20.70 10.74
N MET A 50 7.20 -20.76 10.57
CA MET A 50 7.89 -21.92 9.99
C MET A 50 7.95 -23.10 10.97
N SER A 51 8.25 -22.85 12.25
CA SER A 51 8.29 -23.91 13.27
C SER A 51 6.90 -24.44 13.65
N ALA A 52 5.85 -23.63 13.53
CA ALA A 52 4.47 -24.06 13.73
C ALA A 52 3.88 -24.83 12.53
N ASN A 53 4.62 -24.92 11.42
CA ASN A 53 4.24 -25.65 10.21
C ASN A 53 5.13 -26.87 9.99
N GLU A 54 5.60 -27.51 11.07
CA GLU A 54 5.98 -28.92 10.98
C GLU A 54 4.74 -29.68 10.50
N PRO A 55 4.77 -30.29 9.31
CA PRO A 55 3.68 -31.17 8.91
C PRO A 55 3.62 -32.28 9.97
N PRO A 56 2.42 -32.62 10.50
CA PRO A 56 2.31 -33.75 11.40
C PRO A 56 2.96 -34.96 10.72
N ALA A 57 3.82 -35.67 11.45
CA ALA A 57 4.52 -36.83 10.95
C ALA A 57 3.53 -37.72 10.16
N PRO A 58 3.89 -38.22 8.96
CA PRO A 58 2.98 -39.04 8.19
C PRO A 58 2.62 -40.25 9.04
N ILE A 59 1.35 -40.34 9.42
CA ILE A 59 0.81 -41.50 10.12
C ILE A 59 0.74 -42.60 9.07
N VAL A 60 1.79 -43.43 9.04
CA VAL A 60 1.81 -44.67 8.27
C VAL A 60 1.07 -45.73 9.08
N ASP A 61 0.12 -46.40 8.45
CA ASP A 61 -0.49 -47.59 9.04
C ASP A 61 0.57 -48.70 9.06
N PHE A 62 1.01 -49.08 10.27
CA PHE A 62 2.09 -50.04 10.48
C PHE A 62 1.75 -51.46 9.96
N ALA A 63 0.49 -51.73 9.60
CA ALA A 63 0.07 -53.01 9.04
C ALA A 63 0.16 -53.08 7.49
N THR A 64 0.02 -51.97 6.77
CA THR A 64 -0.20 -51.98 5.30
C THR A 64 0.76 -51.09 4.50
N GLY A 65 1.45 -50.13 5.13
CA GLY A 65 2.53 -49.36 4.49
C GLY A 65 2.09 -48.35 3.42
N GLU A 66 0.79 -48.11 3.23
CA GLU A 66 0.28 -47.08 2.32
C GLU A 66 0.00 -45.75 3.04
N LYS A 67 0.11 -44.63 2.31
CA LYS A 67 -0.11 -43.27 2.83
C LYS A 67 -1.59 -43.08 3.17
N ALA A 68 -1.91 -42.94 4.45
CA ALA A 68 -3.23 -42.49 4.87
C ALA A 68 -3.47 -41.06 4.34
N GLY A 69 -4.51 -40.89 3.51
CA GLY A 69 -4.98 -39.58 3.07
C GLY A 69 -5.44 -38.72 4.25
N GLN A 70 -5.35 -37.40 4.11
CA GLN A 70 -5.81 -36.45 5.14
C GLN A 70 -7.29 -36.69 5.47
N PRO A 71 -7.68 -36.77 6.75
CA PRO A 71 -9.09 -36.88 7.10
C PRO A 71 -9.79 -35.59 6.69
N HIS A 72 -10.86 -35.76 5.91
CA HIS A 72 -11.71 -34.67 5.48
C HIS A 72 -12.36 -34.04 6.72
N ALA A 73 -12.17 -32.74 6.89
CA ALA A 73 -12.77 -31.99 7.98
C ALA A 73 -14.29 -31.91 7.75
N ASP A 74 -15.02 -32.53 8.67
CA ASP A 74 -16.45 -32.30 8.94
C ASP A 74 -16.73 -30.78 8.95
N LYS A 75 -17.65 -30.33 8.10
CA LYS A 75 -17.90 -28.91 7.84
C LYS A 75 -19.22 -28.40 8.43
N ASP A 76 -20.10 -29.28 8.89
CA ASP A 76 -21.40 -28.95 9.46
C ASP A 76 -21.61 -29.49 10.89
N GLY A 77 -20.74 -30.38 11.37
CA GLY A 77 -20.56 -30.67 12.79
C GLY A 77 -21.64 -31.56 13.39
N ASP A 78 -22.33 -32.37 12.59
CA ASP A 78 -23.33 -33.33 13.05
C ASP A 78 -22.77 -34.75 13.28
N GLY A 79 -21.56 -35.02 12.79
CA GLY A 79 -20.75 -36.17 13.20
C GLY A 79 -21.03 -37.46 12.44
N ASP A 80 -21.72 -37.43 11.30
CA ASP A 80 -21.82 -38.55 10.37
C ASP A 80 -21.50 -38.17 8.92
N ILE A 81 -20.53 -38.88 8.34
CA ILE A 81 -20.13 -38.72 6.94
C ILE A 81 -21.23 -39.36 6.08
N ASP A 82 -22.14 -38.55 5.55
CA ASP A 82 -23.19 -39.03 4.66
C ASP A 82 -22.69 -39.26 3.22
N ALA A 83 -23.52 -39.96 2.43
CA ALA A 83 -23.22 -40.22 1.02
C ALA A 83 -23.35 -38.96 0.13
N ASP A 84 -23.84 -37.84 0.67
CA ASP A 84 -24.05 -36.60 -0.07
C ASP A 84 -22.80 -35.70 -0.02
N ASP A 85 -22.01 -35.77 1.05
CA ASP A 85 -20.69 -35.15 1.16
C ASP A 85 -19.68 -35.66 0.12
N GLN A 86 -19.68 -36.98 -0.12
CA GLN A 86 -18.85 -37.58 -1.16
C GLN A 86 -19.25 -37.09 -2.55
N LYS A 87 -20.54 -36.86 -2.79
CA LYS A 87 -21.02 -36.32 -4.07
C LYS A 87 -20.62 -34.86 -4.23
N LEU A 88 -20.70 -34.05 -3.17
CA LEU A 88 -20.30 -32.66 -3.22
C LEU A 88 -18.80 -32.51 -3.50
N ALA A 89 -17.97 -33.33 -2.84
CA ALA A 89 -16.54 -33.37 -3.07
C ALA A 89 -16.20 -33.79 -4.52
N ALA A 90 -16.88 -34.83 -5.03
CA ALA A 90 -16.73 -35.27 -6.42
C ALA A 90 -17.14 -34.18 -7.42
N GLN A 91 -18.27 -33.50 -7.19
CA GLN A 91 -18.74 -32.40 -8.04
C GLN A 91 -17.79 -31.20 -8.02
N MET A 92 -17.20 -30.88 -6.87
CA MET A 92 -16.20 -29.82 -6.75
C MET A 92 -14.92 -30.19 -7.52
N GLN A 93 -14.45 -31.43 -7.39
CA GLN A 93 -13.30 -31.93 -8.16
C GLN A 93 -13.56 -31.88 -9.67
N GLU A 94 -14.76 -32.26 -10.11
CA GLU A 94 -15.14 -32.21 -11.51
C GLU A 94 -15.17 -30.77 -12.04
N ARG A 95 -15.74 -29.83 -11.28
CA ARG A 95 -15.70 -28.40 -11.63
C ARG A 95 -14.28 -27.84 -11.71
N LEU A 96 -13.41 -28.20 -10.77
CA LEU A 96 -12.02 -27.76 -10.77
C LEU A 96 -11.27 -28.31 -11.99
N LYS A 97 -11.48 -29.59 -12.32
CA LYS A 97 -10.88 -30.24 -13.49
C LYS A 97 -11.40 -29.64 -14.81
N ALA A 98 -12.69 -29.32 -14.88
CA ALA A 98 -13.28 -28.65 -16.03
C ALA A 98 -12.72 -27.22 -16.20
N ALA A 99 -12.61 -26.47 -15.10
CA ALA A 99 -12.01 -25.13 -15.11
C ALA A 99 -10.52 -25.16 -15.51
N GLU A 100 -9.77 -26.17 -15.08
CA GLU A 100 -8.38 -26.37 -15.49
C GLU A 100 -8.27 -26.68 -16.99
N ALA A 101 -9.13 -27.57 -17.50
CA ALA A 101 -9.16 -27.91 -18.93
C ALA A 101 -9.55 -26.70 -19.79
N GLU A 102 -10.52 -25.89 -19.34
CA GLU A 102 -10.92 -24.65 -20.01
C GLU A 102 -9.80 -23.61 -19.99
N ALA A 103 -9.11 -23.44 -18.85
CA ALA A 103 -7.95 -22.57 -18.73
C ALA A 103 -6.81 -23.01 -19.65
N LYS A 104 -6.55 -24.32 -19.75
CA LYS A 104 -5.53 -24.90 -20.64
C LYS A 104 -5.90 -24.72 -22.12
N GLY A 105 -7.18 -24.88 -22.47
CA GLY A 105 -7.69 -24.63 -23.82
C GLY A 105 -7.49 -23.17 -24.22
N LYS A 106 -7.94 -22.23 -23.38
CA LYS A 106 -7.78 -20.79 -23.62
C LYS A 106 -6.31 -20.35 -23.65
N ALA A 107 -5.44 -21.00 -22.87
CA ALA A 107 -4.00 -20.74 -22.89
C ALA A 107 -3.33 -21.23 -24.19
N ASN A 108 -3.77 -22.37 -24.73
CA ASN A 108 -3.29 -22.88 -26.01
C ASN A 108 -3.84 -22.07 -27.21
N GLU A 109 -5.08 -21.58 -27.15
CA GLU A 109 -5.66 -20.72 -28.20
C GLU A 109 -5.02 -19.32 -28.24
N LYS A 110 -4.64 -18.75 -27.08
CA LYS A 110 -3.97 -17.45 -26.99
C LYS A 110 -2.44 -17.52 -27.16
N GLY A 111 -1.86 -18.72 -27.08
CA GLY A 111 -0.43 -18.95 -27.25
C GLY A 111 -0.10 -19.27 -28.70
N GLY A 112 0.16 -18.24 -29.52
CA GLY A 112 0.85 -18.45 -30.80
C GLY A 112 2.14 -19.26 -30.62
N LEU A 113 2.45 -20.11 -31.60
CA LEU A 113 3.49 -21.17 -31.59
C LEU A 113 4.67 -20.89 -30.64
N ARG A 114 4.76 -21.67 -29.56
CA ARG A 114 5.98 -21.75 -28.76
C ARG A 114 7.06 -22.47 -29.60
N PRO A 115 8.25 -21.88 -29.82
CA PRO A 115 9.36 -22.60 -30.42
C PRO A 115 9.75 -23.79 -29.54
N ASP A 116 9.99 -24.95 -30.14
CA ASP A 116 10.36 -26.17 -29.42
C ASP A 116 11.62 -25.94 -28.54
N PRO A 117 11.67 -26.54 -27.35
CA PRO A 117 12.84 -26.46 -26.50
C PRO A 117 14.06 -27.05 -27.23
N PRO A 118 15.24 -26.41 -27.19
CA PRO A 118 16.40 -26.88 -27.93
C PRO A 118 16.80 -28.28 -27.43
N LYS A 119 16.66 -29.28 -28.31
CA LYS A 119 17.28 -30.59 -28.11
C LYS A 119 18.79 -30.38 -28.15
N LYS A 120 19.42 -30.53 -26.97
CA LYS A 120 20.87 -30.62 -26.74
C LYS A 120 21.54 -29.30 -26.36
N VAL A 121 21.59 -29.04 -25.05
CA VAL A 121 22.59 -28.17 -24.44
C VAL A 121 23.93 -28.92 -24.47
N VAL A 122 24.81 -28.58 -25.41
CA VAL A 122 26.20 -29.05 -25.38
C VAL A 122 26.96 -28.11 -24.45
N GLY A 123 27.10 -28.50 -23.19
CA GLY A 123 27.99 -27.83 -22.26
C GLY A 123 29.44 -28.11 -22.65
N VAL A 124 30.07 -27.21 -23.40
CA VAL A 124 31.52 -27.23 -23.58
C VAL A 124 32.13 -26.51 -22.38
N GLY A 125 32.22 -27.22 -21.26
CA GLY A 125 33.04 -26.80 -20.12
C GLY A 125 34.51 -27.01 -20.49
N SER A 126 35.21 -25.94 -20.87
CA SER A 126 36.67 -25.93 -20.87
C SER A 126 37.17 -25.82 -19.44
N SER A 127 37.33 -26.95 -18.75
CA SER A 127 38.26 -27.13 -17.62
C SER A 127 38.26 -28.60 -17.20
N ALA A 128 39.01 -29.43 -17.93
CA ALA A 128 39.55 -30.70 -17.43
C ALA A 128 40.89 -30.95 -18.15
N GLU A 129 41.82 -31.51 -17.40
CA GLU A 129 43.27 -31.62 -17.54
C GLU A 129 43.92 -31.89 -18.92
N GLY A 130 45.16 -31.39 -19.08
CA GLY A 130 46.15 -31.95 -20.00
C GLY A 130 47.31 -31.01 -20.37
N GLN A 131 48.49 -31.20 -19.77
CA GLN A 131 49.78 -30.61 -20.16
C GLN A 131 50.16 -30.98 -21.61
N ASP A 132 50.80 -30.09 -22.39
CA ASP A 132 52.26 -30.08 -22.58
C ASP A 132 52.75 -28.91 -23.46
N LYS A 133 54.06 -28.69 -23.37
CA LYS A 133 54.90 -27.59 -23.83
C LYS A 133 55.12 -27.60 -25.35
N ASP A 134 55.23 -26.43 -25.97
CA ASP A 134 56.48 -25.93 -26.57
C ASP A 134 56.20 -24.78 -27.57
N LYS A 135 56.99 -23.70 -27.43
CA LYS A 135 57.48 -22.81 -28.50
C LYS A 135 56.42 -21.93 -29.23
N ILE A 136 56.62 -20.66 -29.60
CA ILE A 136 57.74 -19.71 -29.62
C ILE A 136 57.12 -18.37 -30.12
N VAL A 137 57.59 -17.23 -29.58
CA VAL A 137 57.70 -15.90 -30.23
C VAL A 137 56.47 -14.95 -30.32
N LYS A 138 56.56 -13.86 -29.55
CA LYS A 138 56.05 -12.47 -29.76
C LYS A 138 56.87 -11.75 -30.87
N PRO A 139 56.61 -10.50 -31.33
CA PRO A 139 55.47 -9.54 -31.26
C PRO A 139 55.20 -8.82 -32.63
N VAL A 140 54.66 -7.58 -32.59
CA VAL A 140 54.52 -6.52 -33.64
C VAL A 140 53.20 -6.57 -34.44
N GLY A 141 52.39 -5.53 -34.63
CA GLY A 141 52.43 -4.10 -34.29
C GLY A 141 51.57 -3.29 -35.29
N GLY A 142 50.71 -2.39 -34.81
CA GLY A 142 50.10 -1.22 -35.53
C GLY A 142 49.09 -1.51 -36.66
N VAL A 143 48.15 -0.63 -37.06
CA VAL A 143 47.83 0.78 -36.78
C VAL A 143 46.43 1.09 -37.39
N SER A 144 45.73 2.12 -36.85
CA SER A 144 44.63 2.98 -37.42
C SER A 144 43.37 2.33 -38.03
N GLY A 145 42.17 2.61 -37.55
CA GLY A 145 41.32 3.80 -37.86
C GLY A 145 39.97 3.22 -38.34
N ASP A 146 38.76 3.68 -38.03
CA ASP A 146 38.23 5.01 -37.76
C ASP A 146 36.93 4.90 -36.92
N ILE A 147 36.64 5.95 -36.14
CA ILE A 147 35.31 6.21 -35.56
C ILE A 147 34.52 7.03 -36.60
N PRO A 148 33.25 6.70 -36.85
CA PRO A 148 32.23 7.71 -36.57
C PRO A 148 30.99 7.10 -35.89
N ALA A 149 30.62 7.67 -34.75
CA ALA A 149 29.21 7.87 -34.40
C ALA A 149 28.78 9.24 -34.96
N PRO A 150 27.50 9.65 -34.96
CA PRO A 150 26.22 8.92 -34.88
C PRO A 150 25.21 9.40 -35.95
N ALA A 151 24.16 8.61 -36.25
CA ALA A 151 22.84 9.13 -36.66
C ALA A 151 21.87 7.98 -36.93
N ALA A 152 20.97 7.73 -35.97
CA ALA A 152 19.70 7.07 -36.27
C ALA A 152 18.58 7.96 -35.69
N ALA A 153 17.98 8.73 -36.59
CA ALA A 153 16.74 9.46 -36.39
C ALA A 153 15.56 8.58 -36.85
N ALA A 154 14.38 8.90 -36.30
CA ALA A 154 13.02 8.50 -36.69
C ALA A 154 12.54 7.13 -36.10
N GLU A 155 11.47 7.02 -35.29
CA GLU A 155 10.34 7.91 -34.91
C GLU A 155 9.74 7.55 -33.53
N LYS A 156 8.99 8.48 -32.90
CA LYS A 156 8.53 8.49 -31.49
C LYS A 156 7.02 8.85 -31.39
N LYS A 157 6.35 8.36 -30.31
CA LYS A 157 5.11 8.80 -29.59
C LYS A 157 3.73 8.20 -29.97
N PRO A 158 2.93 7.75 -28.95
CA PRO A 158 1.99 8.68 -28.29
C PRO A 158 1.71 8.53 -26.76
N GLU A 159 2.53 7.86 -25.94
CA GLU A 159 2.13 7.59 -24.53
C GLU A 159 2.39 8.73 -23.52
N THR A 160 3.37 9.61 -23.77
CA THR A 160 3.79 10.63 -22.78
C THR A 160 2.94 11.90 -22.80
N GLU A 161 2.22 12.20 -23.90
CA GLU A 161 1.41 13.44 -24.01
C GLU A 161 -0.01 13.28 -23.46
N THR A 162 -0.57 12.08 -23.51
CA THR A 162 -1.93 11.83 -23.02
C THR A 162 -1.98 11.84 -21.50
N ARG A 163 -0.98 11.23 -20.84
CA ARG A 163 -0.87 11.18 -19.38
C ARG A 163 -0.69 12.56 -18.75
N SER A 164 -0.02 13.49 -19.44
CA SER A 164 0.11 14.87 -18.94
C SER A 164 -1.18 15.67 -19.06
N LYS A 165 -1.95 15.49 -20.13
CA LYS A 165 -3.27 16.13 -20.29
C LYS A 165 -4.28 15.64 -19.26
N GLU A 166 -4.35 14.32 -19.02
CA GLU A 166 -5.24 13.73 -18.01
C GLU A 166 -4.87 14.18 -16.59
N ALA A 167 -3.58 14.26 -16.27
CA ALA A 167 -3.11 14.75 -14.98
C ALA A 167 -3.46 16.22 -14.75
N ILE A 168 -3.32 17.08 -15.76
CA ILE A 168 -3.71 18.49 -15.68
C ILE A 168 -5.23 18.61 -15.45
N ALA A 169 -6.02 17.90 -16.24
CA ALA A 169 -7.48 17.90 -16.08
C ALA A 169 -7.92 17.37 -14.71
N ALA A 170 -7.25 16.35 -14.17
CA ALA A 170 -7.54 15.82 -12.84
C ALA A 170 -7.15 16.80 -11.72
N ARG A 171 -6.08 17.58 -11.89
CA ARG A 171 -5.72 18.65 -10.95
C ARG A 171 -6.76 19.77 -10.93
N GLU A 172 -7.19 20.21 -12.10
CA GLU A 172 -8.23 21.24 -12.24
C GLU A 172 -9.57 20.77 -11.64
N GLU A 173 -9.93 19.50 -11.85
CA GLU A 173 -11.12 18.91 -11.24
C GLU A 173 -10.97 18.78 -9.72
N LEU A 174 -9.81 18.35 -9.22
CA LEU A 174 -9.54 18.29 -7.78
C LEU A 174 -9.69 19.67 -7.13
N ASP A 175 -9.10 20.71 -7.73
CA ASP A 175 -9.24 22.09 -7.26
C ASP A 175 -10.69 22.58 -7.30
N SER A 176 -11.46 22.15 -8.30
CA SER A 176 -12.88 22.47 -8.41
C SER A 176 -13.70 21.77 -7.33
N ILE A 177 -13.39 20.50 -7.02
CA ILE A 177 -14.00 19.74 -5.93
C ILE A 177 -13.70 20.39 -4.57
N LEU A 178 -12.44 20.76 -4.31
CA LEU A 178 -12.02 21.37 -3.04
C LEU A 178 -12.68 22.74 -2.77
N LYS A 179 -13.20 23.40 -3.82
CA LYS A 179 -13.96 24.65 -3.69
C LYS A 179 -15.43 24.45 -3.37
N LYS A 180 -15.99 23.24 -3.56
CA LYS A 180 -17.42 22.96 -3.35
C LYS A 180 -17.83 23.02 -1.87
N SER A 181 -16.99 22.51 -0.98
CA SER A 181 -17.20 22.55 0.45
C SER A 181 -15.84 22.57 1.18
N PRO A 182 -15.74 23.23 2.34
CA PRO A 182 -14.52 23.18 3.14
C PRO A 182 -14.19 21.77 3.63
N VAL A 183 -15.19 20.87 3.77
CA VAL A 183 -14.99 19.47 4.14
C VAL A 183 -15.33 18.58 2.95
N ILE A 184 -14.34 17.85 2.43
CA ILE A 184 -14.50 16.92 1.31
C ILE A 184 -14.21 15.50 1.79
N ILE A 185 -15.05 14.54 1.38
CA ILE A 185 -14.88 13.13 1.69
C ILE A 185 -14.68 12.36 0.38
N PHE A 186 -13.44 11.99 0.08
CA PHE A 186 -13.16 11.08 -1.04
C PHE A 186 -13.44 9.64 -0.59
N SER A 187 -14.29 8.96 -1.34
CA SER A 187 -14.94 7.72 -0.95
C SER A 187 -15.01 6.74 -2.13
N LYS A 188 -15.45 5.52 -1.85
CA LYS A 188 -15.92 4.56 -2.86
C LYS A 188 -17.18 3.88 -2.38
N THR A 189 -18.14 3.67 -3.26
CA THR A 189 -19.49 3.20 -2.90
C THR A 189 -19.48 1.83 -2.20
N TYR A 190 -18.59 0.94 -2.64
CA TYR A 190 -18.45 -0.43 -2.13
C TYR A 190 -17.57 -0.53 -0.88
N CYS A 191 -16.83 0.52 -0.50
CA CYS A 191 -15.82 0.44 0.55
C CYS A 191 -16.46 0.53 1.96
N PRO A 192 -16.25 -0.47 2.85
CA PRO A 192 -16.84 -0.45 4.19
C PRO A 192 -16.24 0.64 5.09
N PHE A 193 -14.94 0.92 4.99
CA PHE A 193 -14.26 2.00 5.73
C PHE A 193 -14.85 3.37 5.38
N SER A 194 -15.15 3.57 4.10
CA SER A 194 -15.81 4.76 3.59
C SER A 194 -17.21 4.94 4.17
N LYS A 195 -18.01 3.86 4.24
CA LYS A 195 -19.33 3.89 4.87
C LYS A 195 -19.24 4.29 6.34
N ARG A 196 -18.32 3.68 7.10
CA ARG A 196 -18.08 4.03 8.51
C ARG A 196 -17.74 5.51 8.70
N ALA A 197 -16.80 6.04 7.92
CA ALA A 197 -16.40 7.44 8.01
C ALA A 197 -17.55 8.40 7.66
N LYS A 198 -18.35 8.07 6.64
CA LYS A 198 -19.54 8.85 6.27
C LYS A 198 -20.60 8.83 7.36
N SER A 199 -20.91 7.67 7.94
CA SER A 199 -21.86 7.59 9.05
C SER A 199 -21.39 8.42 10.25
N LEU A 200 -20.10 8.38 10.58
CA LEU A 200 -19.56 9.21 11.67
C LEU A 200 -19.70 10.70 11.37
N LEU A 201 -19.20 11.18 10.22
CA LEU A 201 -19.18 12.61 9.91
C LEU A 201 -20.54 13.21 9.54
N ILE A 202 -21.44 12.41 8.97
CA ILE A 202 -22.74 12.87 8.46
C ILE A 202 -23.88 12.55 9.43
N GLU A 203 -23.85 11.43 10.15
CA GLU A 203 -24.94 11.05 11.05
C GLU A 203 -24.70 11.56 12.48
N LYS A 204 -23.49 11.38 13.03
CA LYS A 204 -23.15 11.80 14.41
C LYS A 204 -22.92 13.30 14.52
N TYR A 205 -22.35 13.92 13.50
CA TYR A 205 -22.04 15.36 13.49
C TYR A 205 -22.95 16.14 12.54
N SER A 206 -23.24 17.38 12.93
CA SER A 206 -23.82 18.41 12.09
C SER A 206 -22.70 19.37 11.70
N ILE A 207 -22.22 19.24 10.46
CA ILE A 207 -21.14 20.06 9.92
C ILE A 207 -21.76 21.07 8.94
N THR A 208 -21.48 22.35 9.13
CA THR A 208 -21.97 23.44 8.30
C THR A 208 -20.78 24.23 7.75
N PRO A 209 -20.61 24.39 6.42
CA PRO A 209 -21.39 23.79 5.32
C PRO A 209 -21.33 22.26 5.26
N GLU A 210 -22.32 21.64 4.62
CA GLU A 210 -22.42 20.18 4.51
C GLU A 210 -21.15 19.58 3.83
N PRO A 211 -20.61 18.45 4.35
CA PRO A 211 -19.50 17.77 3.72
C PRO A 211 -19.85 17.31 2.30
N TYR A 212 -18.97 17.57 1.34
CA TYR A 212 -19.17 17.12 -0.04
C TYR A 212 -18.51 15.74 -0.24
N VAL A 213 -19.30 14.75 -0.67
CA VAL A 213 -18.83 13.38 -0.88
C VAL A 213 -18.49 13.16 -2.35
N VAL A 214 -17.32 12.61 -2.61
CA VAL A 214 -16.86 12.22 -3.96
C VAL A 214 -16.63 10.73 -4.01
N GLU A 215 -17.48 10.03 -4.75
CA GLU A 215 -17.36 8.59 -4.98
C GLU A 215 -16.44 8.33 -6.19
N LEU A 216 -15.18 8.02 -5.91
CA LEU A 216 -14.13 7.87 -6.92
C LEU A 216 -14.34 6.68 -7.87
N ASP A 217 -15.13 5.69 -7.48
CA ASP A 217 -15.41 4.51 -8.31
C ASP A 217 -16.41 4.80 -9.44
N ILE A 218 -17.30 5.78 -9.26
CA ILE A 218 -18.28 6.21 -10.27
C ILE A 218 -17.92 7.55 -10.93
N HIS A 219 -16.88 8.23 -10.44
CA HIS A 219 -16.42 9.49 -11.00
C HIS A 219 -15.68 9.26 -12.34
N PRO A 220 -15.99 10.01 -13.41
CA PRO A 220 -15.36 9.82 -14.72
C PRO A 220 -13.82 9.87 -14.69
N GLN A 221 -13.27 10.76 -13.86
CA GLN A 221 -11.82 10.91 -13.64
C GLN A 221 -11.32 10.24 -12.35
N GLY A 222 -12.06 9.27 -11.81
CA GLY A 222 -11.82 8.70 -10.48
C GLY A 222 -10.41 8.18 -10.24
N GLN A 223 -9.84 7.46 -11.20
CA GLN A 223 -8.47 6.94 -11.09
C GLN A 223 -7.42 8.06 -11.12
N ALA A 224 -7.56 9.02 -12.03
CA ALA A 224 -6.65 10.16 -12.13
C ALA A 224 -6.72 11.06 -10.89
N LEU A 225 -7.93 11.29 -10.35
CA LEU A 225 -8.12 11.97 -9.06
C LEU A 225 -7.45 11.20 -7.92
N GLN A 226 -7.57 9.87 -7.89
CA GLN A 226 -6.92 9.05 -6.86
C GLN A 226 -5.39 9.14 -6.91
N ASP A 227 -4.80 9.22 -8.11
CA ASP A 227 -3.37 9.46 -8.28
C ASP A 227 -2.98 10.89 -7.86
N GLN A 228 -3.80 11.91 -8.17
CA GLN A 228 -3.58 13.27 -7.71
C GLN A 228 -3.71 13.42 -6.18
N LEU A 229 -4.61 12.67 -5.54
CA LEU A 229 -4.71 12.62 -4.08
C LEU A 229 -3.46 12.01 -3.44
N LEU A 230 -2.86 11.00 -4.07
CA LEU A 230 -1.58 10.46 -3.63
C LEU A 230 -0.47 11.52 -3.73
N GLU A 231 -0.39 12.26 -4.85
CA GLU A 231 0.61 13.32 -5.04
C GLU A 231 0.46 14.47 -4.03
N THR A 232 -0.78 14.88 -3.74
CA THR A 232 -1.07 16.06 -2.89
C THR A 232 -1.10 15.75 -1.41
N THR A 233 -1.63 14.58 -1.02
CA THR A 233 -1.86 14.21 0.38
C THR A 233 -0.98 13.08 0.89
N GLY A 234 -0.25 12.40 0.00
CA GLY A 234 0.50 11.18 0.33
C GLY A 234 -0.38 9.94 0.53
N ARG A 235 -1.71 10.05 0.39
CA ARG A 235 -2.66 8.94 0.58
C ARG A 235 -3.38 8.59 -0.72
N ARG A 236 -3.19 7.35 -1.16
CA ARG A 236 -3.94 6.75 -2.27
C ARG A 236 -5.24 6.08 -1.80
N THR A 237 -5.35 5.74 -0.52
CA THR A 237 -6.45 4.93 0.01
C THR A 237 -7.72 5.75 0.23
N VAL A 238 -8.86 5.07 0.24
CA VAL A 238 -10.16 5.64 0.63
C VAL A 238 -10.63 5.02 1.95
N PRO A 239 -11.38 5.76 2.79
CA PRO A 239 -11.72 7.16 2.61
C PRO A 239 -10.51 8.08 2.82
N ASN A 240 -10.50 9.24 2.17
CA ASN A 240 -9.57 10.34 2.44
C ASN A 240 -10.40 11.59 2.73
N ILE A 241 -10.41 12.00 3.99
CA ILE A 241 -11.18 13.14 4.48
C ILE A 241 -10.26 14.36 4.43
N MET A 242 -10.71 15.44 3.80
CA MET A 242 -9.95 16.67 3.65
C MET A 242 -10.72 17.86 4.22
N VAL A 243 -10.00 18.75 4.88
CA VAL A 243 -10.52 20.03 5.40
C VAL A 243 -9.67 21.16 4.85
N ASN A 244 -10.28 22.08 4.09
CA ASN A 244 -9.59 23.19 3.41
C ASN A 244 -8.33 22.75 2.62
N GLY A 245 -8.41 21.61 1.93
CA GLY A 245 -7.30 21.07 1.14
C GLY A 245 -6.24 20.28 1.93
N VAL A 246 -6.36 20.18 3.25
CA VAL A 246 -5.46 19.38 4.09
C VAL A 246 -6.10 18.03 4.41
N SER A 247 -5.37 16.93 4.21
CA SER A 247 -5.85 15.59 4.58
C SER A 247 -5.89 15.44 6.10
N LEU A 248 -7.09 15.18 6.61
CA LEU A 248 -7.36 14.85 8.00
C LEU A 248 -7.06 13.36 8.29
N GLY A 249 -7.21 12.50 7.28
CA GLY A 249 -6.88 11.08 7.37
C GLY A 249 -7.92 10.15 6.73
N GLY A 250 -7.83 8.88 7.09
CA GLY A 250 -8.78 7.83 6.72
C GLY A 250 -9.81 7.52 7.80
N ALA A 251 -10.50 6.39 7.66
CA ALA A 251 -11.59 6.02 8.58
C ALA A 251 -11.09 5.81 10.03
N ASP A 252 -9.94 5.16 10.17
CA ASP A 252 -9.39 4.84 11.48
C ASP A 252 -8.87 6.09 12.18
N ASP A 253 -8.17 6.99 11.46
CA ASP A 253 -7.73 8.31 11.96
C ASP A 253 -8.93 9.13 12.51
N ILE A 254 -10.04 9.17 11.76
CA ILE A 254 -11.25 9.90 12.16
C ILE A 254 -11.90 9.25 13.39
N THR A 255 -11.97 7.91 13.42
CA THR A 255 -12.57 7.17 14.53
C THR A 255 -11.75 7.34 15.81
N GLU A 256 -10.43 7.32 15.71
CA GLU A 256 -9.54 7.55 16.85
C GLU A 256 -9.68 8.98 17.39
N MET A 257 -9.71 9.98 16.51
CA MET A 257 -9.93 11.38 16.91
C MET A 257 -11.30 11.61 17.53
N ASP A 258 -12.33 10.91 17.04
CA ASP A 258 -13.69 10.93 17.61
C ASP A 258 -13.71 10.38 19.03
N GLN A 259 -13.12 9.20 19.24
CA GLN A 259 -13.03 8.55 20.55
C GLN A 259 -12.20 9.37 21.55
N ALA A 260 -11.14 10.04 21.06
CA ALA A 260 -10.32 10.92 21.88
C ALA A 260 -10.96 12.30 22.15
N GLY A 261 -12.14 12.60 21.59
CA GLY A 261 -12.79 13.91 21.71
C GLY A 261 -12.06 15.05 21.01
N LYS A 262 -11.14 14.75 20.08
CA LYS A 262 -10.28 15.72 19.38
C LYS A 262 -10.80 16.09 18.00
N LEU A 263 -11.72 15.31 17.43
CA LEU A 263 -12.18 15.45 16.05
C LEU A 263 -12.78 16.84 15.77
N VAL A 264 -13.72 17.29 16.62
CA VAL A 264 -14.39 18.59 16.46
C VAL A 264 -13.37 19.73 16.47
N GLY A 265 -12.48 19.76 17.46
CA GLY A 265 -11.43 20.75 17.56
C GLY A 265 -10.55 20.76 16.31
N LYS A 266 -10.13 19.58 15.84
CA LYS A 266 -9.27 19.46 14.66
C LYS A 266 -9.94 19.95 13.38
N ILE A 267 -11.22 19.66 13.17
CA ILE A 267 -11.98 20.14 12.01
C ILE A 267 -12.15 21.65 12.08
N VAL A 268 -12.43 22.22 13.25
CA VAL A 268 -12.56 23.69 13.42
C VAL A 268 -11.21 24.39 13.23
N ASP A 269 -10.12 23.81 13.74
CA ASP A 269 -8.76 24.35 13.58
C ASP A 269 -8.34 24.42 12.10
N LEU A 270 -8.59 23.35 11.34
CA LEU A 270 -8.30 23.31 9.90
C LEU A 270 -9.32 24.13 9.08
N GLY A 271 -10.58 24.06 9.48
CA GLY A 271 -11.74 24.70 8.86
C GLY A 271 -11.76 26.23 9.02
N ASN A 272 -11.09 26.73 10.07
CA ASN A 272 -11.14 28.11 10.51
C ASN A 272 -12.61 28.60 10.63
N LYS A 273 -12.88 29.88 10.34
CA LYS A 273 -14.21 30.49 10.39
C LYS A 273 -15.18 30.00 9.29
N ARG A 274 -14.79 29.02 8.47
CA ARG A 274 -15.61 28.51 7.35
C ARG A 274 -16.38 27.24 7.72
N VAL A 275 -16.10 26.64 8.87
CA VAL A 275 -16.73 25.38 9.28
C VAL A 275 -17.22 25.50 10.72
N GLU A 276 -18.48 25.13 10.92
CA GLU A 276 -19.08 24.92 12.22
C GLU A 276 -19.39 23.43 12.38
N VAL A 277 -19.08 22.86 13.53
CA VAL A 277 -19.30 21.44 13.83
C VAL A 277 -20.01 21.33 15.17
N LEU A 278 -21.17 20.67 15.16
CA LEU A 278 -21.96 20.37 16.35
C LEU A 278 -22.18 18.87 16.43
N GLU A 279 -22.02 18.27 17.61
CA GLU A 279 -22.39 16.87 17.81
C GLU A 279 -23.92 16.77 17.92
N ARG A 280 -24.53 15.89 17.13
CA ARG A 280 -25.96 15.64 17.23
C ARG A 280 -26.19 14.82 18.48
N THR A 281 -26.85 15.42 19.47
CA THR A 281 -27.36 14.70 20.63
C THR A 281 -28.43 13.73 20.13
N LYS A 282 -28.21 12.44 20.34
CA LYS A 282 -29.21 11.39 20.06
C LYS A 282 -30.41 11.53 20.99
#